data_AF-X1D1K6-F1
#
_entry.id   AF-X1D1K6-F1
#
_cell.length_a   1.000
_cell.length_b   1.000
_cell.length_c   1.000
_cell.angle_alpha   90.00
_cell.angle_beta   90.00
_cell.angle_gamma   90.00
#
_symmetry.space_group_name_H-M   'P 1'
#
loop_
_entity.id
_entity.type
_entity.pdbx_description
1 polymer ?
#
loop_
_entity_poly.entity_id
_entity_poly.type
_entity_poly.pdbx_seq_one_letter_code
_entity_poly.pdbx_strand_id
1 'polypeptide(L)' 'MKSSAMKGYRAGLVLKVVGISYNQLRYWAKIGFIKPSIKSAKKGSRRLYSFGDLIRLKTAKSLLESGISL' A
#
# COMPACT_ATOMS: atom_id res chain seq x y z
N MET A 1 8.70 14.12 -25.12
CA MET A 1 8.83 12.88 -24.32
C MET A 1 7.81 12.92 -23.17
N LYS A 2 6.58 12.42 -23.37
CA LYS A 2 5.56 12.39 -22.31
C LYS A 2 5.83 11.15 -21.44
N SER A 3 6.39 11.35 -20.25
CA SER A 3 6.48 10.28 -19.24
C SER A 3 5.08 9.70 -19.02
N SER A 4 4.89 8.42 -19.32
CA SER A 4 3.64 7.71 -19.02
C SER A 4 3.37 7.89 -17.53
N ALA A 5 2.35 8.68 -17.16
CA ALA A 5 1.98 8.87 -15.78
C ALA A 5 1.57 7.51 -15.21
N MET A 6 2.46 6.87 -14.46
CA MET A 6 2.22 5.57 -13.86
C MET A 6 0.97 5.70 -12.97
N LYS A 7 -0.15 5.11 -13.41
CA LYS A 7 -1.41 5.19 -12.69
C LYS A 7 -1.22 4.52 -11.33
N GLY A 8 -1.18 5.33 -10.28
CA GLY A 8 -1.03 4.87 -8.90
C GLY A 8 -2.34 4.93 -8.13
N TYR A 9 -2.54 3.96 -7.26
CA TYR A 9 -3.73 3.83 -6.43
C TYR A 9 -3.57 4.61 -5.13
N ARG A 10 -4.60 5.37 -4.76
CA ARG A 10 -4.64 6.12 -3.49
C ARG A 10 -5.04 5.20 -2.35
N ALA A 11 -4.65 5.56 -1.13
CA ALA A 11 -4.98 4.80 0.08
C ALA A 11 -6.47 4.40 0.15
N GLY A 12 -7.41 5.30 -0.12
CA GLY A 12 -8.84 4.97 -0.04
C GLY A 12 -9.27 3.79 -0.92
N LEU A 13 -8.74 3.68 -2.14
CA LEU A 13 -9.00 2.52 -3.00
C LEU A 13 -8.27 1.28 -2.50
N VAL A 14 -7.01 1.43 -2.07
CA VAL A 14 -6.19 0.34 -1.52
C VAL A 14 -6.90 -0.32 -0.33
N LEU A 15 -7.42 0.47 0.62
CA LEU A 15 -8.14 -0.05 1.77
C LEU A 15 -9.36 -0.88 1.35
N LYS A 16 -10.14 -0.38 0.37
CA LYS A 16 -11.34 -1.07 -0.13
C LYS A 16 -10.99 -2.37 -0.87
N VAL A 17 -9.99 -2.35 -1.75
CA VAL A 17 -9.63 -3.51 -2.58
C VAL A 17 -8.92 -4.60 -1.78
N VAL A 18 -8.00 -4.21 -0.90
CA VAL A 18 -7.23 -5.17 -0.09
C VAL A 18 -8.07 -5.66 1.10
N GLY A 19 -8.92 -4.79 1.65
CA GLY A 19 -9.71 -5.05 2.85
C GLY A 19 -8.87 -4.97 4.13
N ILE A 20 -7.95 -4.01 4.22
CA ILE A 20 -7.17 -3.72 5.43
C ILE A 20 -7.60 -2.39 6.05
N SER A 21 -7.36 -2.23 7.35
CA SER A 21 -7.56 -0.96 8.03
C SER A 21 -6.51 0.07 7.63
N TYR A 22 -6.86 1.36 7.78
CA TYR A 22 -5.90 2.46 7.58
C TYR A 22 -4.69 2.34 8.51
N ASN A 23 -4.89 1.85 9.74
CA ASN A 23 -3.83 1.66 10.72
C ASN A 23 -2.85 0.57 10.29
N GLN A 24 -3.31 -0.58 9.79
CA GLN A 24 -2.43 -1.61 9.23
C GLN A 24 -1.61 -1.06 8.07
N LEU A 25 -2.24 -0.38 7.12
CA LEU A 25 -1.53 0.24 6.00
C LEU A 25 -0.50 1.28 6.45
N ARG A 26 -0.84 2.10 7.44
CA ARG A 26 0.06 3.12 8.00
C ARG A 26 1.21 2.48 8.78
N TYR A 27 0.92 1.46 9.57
CA TYR A 27 1.89 0.76 10.39
C TYR A 27 2.92 0.05 9.51
N TRP A 28 2.49 -0.75 8.54
CA TRP A 28 3.40 -1.43 7.60
C TRP A 28 4.27 -0.45 6.81
N ALA A 29 3.72 0.69 6.41
CA ALA A 29 4.50 1.75 5.77
C ALA A 29 5.50 2.41 6.75
N LYS A 30 5.14 2.54 8.04
CA LYS A 30 5.99 3.14 9.09
C LYS A 30 7.16 2.24 9.43
N ILE A 31 6.94 0.95 9.66
CA ILE A 31 8.00 -0.03 9.94
C ILE A 31 8.75 -0.45 8.68
N GLY A 32 8.21 -0.09 7.52
CA GLY A 32 8.86 -0.31 6.22
C GLY A 32 8.67 -1.69 5.62
N PHE A 33 7.81 -2.52 6.22
CA PHE A 33 7.40 -3.82 5.70
C PHE A 33 6.82 -3.71 4.27
N ILE A 34 5.87 -2.80 4.05
CA ILE A 34 5.36 -2.49 2.70
C ILE A 34 5.25 -0.97 2.56
N LYS A 35 6.03 -0.39 1.64
CA LYS A 35 6.04 1.04 1.32
C LYS A 35 5.41 1.28 -0.06
N PRO A 36 4.74 2.44 -0.27
CA PRO A 36 4.26 2.82 -1.60
C PRO A 36 5.43 2.95 -2.59
N SER A 37 5.39 2.18 -3.67
CA SER A 37 6.46 2.15 -4.69
C SER A 37 6.42 3.33 -5.65
N ILE A 38 5.24 3.94 -5.90
CA ILE A 38 5.10 5.06 -6.84
C ILE A 38 5.40 6.40 -6.15
N LYS A 39 4.73 6.65 -5.01
CA LYS A 39 4.93 7.91 -4.28
C LYS A 39 4.76 7.71 -2.80
N SER A 40 5.84 7.98 -2.06
CA SER A 40 5.80 8.11 -0.61
C SER A 40 5.12 9.40 -0.16
N ALA A 41 4.49 9.37 1.01
CA ALA A 41 3.95 10.57 1.63
C ALA A 41 5.10 11.48 2.07
N LYS A 42 5.03 12.75 1.66
CA LYS A 42 5.77 13.89 2.22
C LYS A 42 4.72 14.90 2.71
N LYS A 43 5.14 15.92 3.47
CA LYS A 43 4.25 17.01 3.89
C LYS A 43 3.50 17.56 2.65
N GLY A 44 2.17 17.51 2.68
CA GLY A 44 1.32 17.94 1.56
C GLY A 44 1.16 16.96 0.38
N SER A 45 1.77 15.77 0.42
CA SER A 45 1.69 14.79 -0.68
C SER A 45 1.02 13.48 -0.29
N ARG A 46 0.24 12.90 -1.21
CA ARG A 46 -0.52 11.67 -0.98
C ARG A 46 0.29 10.45 -1.41
N ARG A 47 0.14 9.34 -0.68
CA ARG A 47 0.73 8.04 -1.05
C ARG A 47 0.08 7.52 -2.33
N LEU A 48 0.90 7.00 -3.24
CA LEU A 48 0.47 6.29 -4.44
C LEU A 48 1.11 4.91 -4.46
N TYR A 49 0.25 3.89 -4.58
CA TYR A 49 0.63 2.47 -4.59
C TYR A 49 0.54 1.94 -6.01
N SER A 50 1.52 1.13 -6.43
CA SER A 50 1.41 0.38 -7.69
C SER A 50 0.50 -0.83 -7.53
N PHE A 51 0.08 -1.44 -8.63
CA PHE A 51 -0.62 -2.73 -8.59
C PHE A 51 0.18 -3.81 -7.84
N GLY A 52 1.51 -3.82 -8.00
CA GLY A 52 2.38 -4.73 -7.25
C GLY A 52 2.31 -4.52 -5.73
N ASP A 53 2.15 -3.28 -5.27
CA ASP A 53 1.96 -3.01 -3.84
C ASP A 53 0.63 -3.57 -3.34
N LEU A 54 -0.44 -3.51 -4.14
CA LEU A 54 -1.73 -4.10 -3.77
C LEU A 54 -1.61 -5.62 -3.59
N ILE A 55 -0.89 -6.30 -4.49
CA ILE A 55 -0.64 -7.74 -4.37
C ILE A 55 0.10 -8.03 -3.07
N ARG A 56 1.21 -7.34 -2.79
CA ARG A 56 1.98 -7.51 -1.55
C ARG A 56 1.12 -7.30 -0.30
N LEU A 57 0.30 -6.25 -0.29
CA LEU A 57 -0.62 -5.96 0.81
C LEU A 57 -1.66 -7.07 0.99
N LYS A 58 -2.19 -7.60 -0.11
CA LYS A 58 -3.17 -8.69 -0.08
C LYS A 58 -2.54 -9.99 0.43
N THR A 59 -1.33 -10.31 -0.02
CA THR A 59 -0.58 -11.47 0.47
C THR A 59 -0.28 -11.33 1.96
N ALA A 60 0.25 -10.20 2.40
CA ALA A 60 0.52 -9.94 3.82
C ALA A 60 -0.73 -10.08 4.69
N LYS A 61 -1.86 -9.55 4.22
CA LYS A 61 -3.15 -9.72 4.90
C LYS A 61 -3.51 -11.21 5.03
N SER A 62 -3.43 -11.98 3.95
CA SER A 62 -3.78 -13.40 3.98
C SER A 62 -2.87 -14.21 4.89
N LEU A 63 -1.58 -13.87 4.99
CA LEU A 63 -0.66 -14.52 5.92
C LEU A 63 -1.05 -14.25 7.38
N LEU A 64 -1.38 -13.00 7.73
CA LEU A 64 -1.88 -12.67 9.08
C LEU A 64 -3.20 -13.38 9.39
N GLU A 65 -4.12 -13.44 8.42
CA GLU A 65 -5.39 -14.14 8.58
C GLU A 65 -5.20 -15.65 8.78
N SER A 66 -4.11 -16.23 8.27
CA SER A 66 -3.71 -17.62 8.55
C SER A 66 -2.98 -17.82 9.88
N GLY A 67 -2.80 -16.77 10.70
CA GLY A 67 -2.17 -16.86 12.02
C GLY A 67 -0.65 -16.73 12.03
N ILE A 68 -0.03 -16.35 10.91
CA ILE A 68 1.41 -16.07 10.84
C ILE A 68 1.65 -14.65 11.38
N SER A 69 2.52 -14.47 12.38
CA SER A 69 2.93 -13.13 12.82
C SER A 69 3.98 -12.53 11.88
N LEU A 70 3.91 -11.21 11.67
CA LEU A 70 4.78 -10.42 10.80
C LEU A 70 5.62 -9.42 11.60
#